data_AF-A0A821PJI5-F1
#
_entry.id   AF-A0A821PJI5-F1
#
_cell.length_a   1.000
_cell.length_b   1.000
_cell.length_c   1.000
_cell.angle_alpha   90.00
_cell.angle_beta   90.00
_cell.angle_gamma   90.00
#
_symmetry.space_group_name_H-M   'P 1'
#
loop_
_entity.id
_entity.type
_entity.pdbx_description
1 polymer ?
#
loop_
_entity_poly.entity_id
_entity_poly.type
_entity_poly.pdbx_seq_one_letter_code
_entity_poly.pdbx_strand_id
1 'polypeptide(L)'
;LFWFFLYSEYLIRLNTEAQFVFPMVRIKLTQDSALHVGSDIQGLTNLGSDLLVADDKGYLYRISWDGIIHQHLTLCLHTLSYTTSLNSDRDLYAKYIEFSPLLNGIGIIFSDGTSGLIICETSKFEPQ
;
A
#
# COMPACT_ATOMS: atom_id res chain seq x y z
N LEU A 1 -5.15 18.56 2.26
CA LEU A 1 -5.93 17.48 2.92
C LEU A 1 -6.08 16.39 1.89
N PHE A 2 -5.64 15.16 2.16
CA PHE A 2 -5.72 14.06 1.20
C PHE A 2 -7.02 13.29 1.44
N TRP A 3 -7.78 13.04 0.38
CA TRP A 3 -9.05 12.31 0.44
C TRP A 3 -8.97 11.10 -0.49
N PHE A 4 -9.41 9.94 0.01
CA PHE A 4 -9.43 8.68 -0.72
C PHE A 4 -10.87 8.35 -1.09
N PHE A 5 -11.10 7.89 -2.32
CA PHE A 5 -12.38 7.33 -2.71
C PHE A 5 -12.14 5.98 -3.39
N LEU A 6 -12.53 4.89 -2.72
CA LEU A 6 -12.67 3.58 -3.32
C LEU A 6 -13.95 3.58 -4.16
N TYR A 7 -13.80 3.42 -5.48
CA TYR A 7 -14.93 3.24 -6.39
C TYR A 7 -14.71 1.96 -7.18
N SER A 8 -15.50 0.93 -6.89
CA SER A 8 -15.51 -0.37 -7.58
C SER A 8 -14.22 -1.18 -7.45
N GLU A 9 -14.36 -2.51 -7.52
CA GLU A 9 -13.44 -3.56 -7.02
C GLU A 9 -11.97 -3.56 -7.51
N TYR A 10 -11.52 -2.62 -8.35
CA TYR A 10 -10.19 -2.66 -8.99
C TYR A 10 -9.49 -1.31 -9.17
N LEU A 11 -10.10 -0.20 -8.73
CA LEU A 11 -9.66 1.15 -9.12
C LEU A 11 -9.28 2.00 -7.90
N ILE A 12 -8.01 2.43 -7.87
CA ILE A 12 -7.52 3.40 -6.89
C ILE A 12 -7.50 4.77 -7.54
N ARG A 13 -8.27 5.73 -6.99
CA ARG A 13 -8.11 7.15 -7.29
C ARG A 13 -7.30 7.83 -6.21
N LEU A 14 -6.22 8.49 -6.60
CA LEU A 14 -5.42 9.34 -5.73
C LEU A 14 -5.69 10.80 -6.11
N ASN A 15 -6.11 11.60 -5.13
CA ASN A 15 -6.37 13.02 -5.33
C ASN A 15 -5.38 13.82 -4.49
N THR A 16 -4.55 14.62 -5.16
CA THR A 16 -3.61 15.55 -4.53
C THR A 16 -4.07 16.98 -4.74
N GLU A 17 -4.37 17.68 -3.65
CA GLU A 17 -4.79 19.08 -3.68
C GLU A 17 -3.68 20.02 -3.22
N ALA A 18 -3.33 21.00 -4.06
CA ALA A 18 -2.46 22.12 -3.70
C ALA A 18 -3.21 23.45 -3.88
N GLN A 19 -3.15 24.30 -2.84
CA GLN A 19 -3.81 25.61 -2.85
C GLN A 19 -2.76 26.72 -2.75
N PHE A 20 -2.72 27.59 -3.76
CA PHE A 20 -1.85 28.77 -3.78
C PHE A 20 -2.71 30.02 -3.59
N VAL A 21 -2.31 30.90 -2.66
CA VAL A 21 -2.97 32.18 -2.41
C VAL A 21 -2.10 33.28 -2.99
N PHE A 22 -2.47 33.78 -4.17
CA PHE A 22 -1.96 35.04 -4.70
C PHE A 22 -2.89 36.18 -4.24
N PRO A 23 -2.41 37.42 -4.08
CA PRO A 23 -3.21 38.53 -3.54
C PRO A 23 -4.47 38.88 -4.36
N MET A 24 -4.68 38.30 -5.55
CA MET A 24 -5.90 38.51 -6.35
C MET A 24 -6.53 37.26 -6.97
N VAL A 25 -5.95 36.06 -6.86
CA VAL A 25 -6.53 34.83 -7.46
C VAL A 25 -6.24 33.62 -6.57
N ARG A 26 -7.28 32.87 -6.20
CA ARG A 26 -7.13 31.51 -5.64
C ARG A 26 -7.12 30.52 -6.80
N ILE A 27 -5.97 29.89 -7.01
CA ILE A 27 -5.85 28.78 -7.96
C ILE A 27 -5.81 27.49 -7.13
N LYS A 28 -6.78 26.61 -7.39
CA LYS A 28 -6.80 25.24 -6.83
C LYS A 28 -6.29 24.30 -7.91
N LEU A 29 -5.16 23.65 -7.66
CA LEU A 29 -4.63 22.60 -8.51
C LEU A 29 -5.00 21.25 -7.88
N THR A 30 -5.68 20.42 -8.65
CA THR A 30 -6.03 19.05 -8.28
C THR A 30 -5.39 18.11 -9.29
N GLN A 31 -4.52 17.23 -8.81
CA GLN A 31 -3.98 16.15 -9.61
C GLN A 31 -4.73 14.87 -9.23
N ASP A 32 -5.45 14.33 -10.22
CA ASP A 32 -6.12 13.04 -10.12
C ASP A 32 -5.29 12.00 -10.89
N SER A 33 -4.85 10.95 -10.22
CA SER A 33 -4.30 9.76 -10.86
C SER A 33 -5.20 8.56 -10.59
N ALA A 34 -5.33 7.69 -11.59
CA ALA A 34 -6.09 6.46 -11.48
C ALA A 34 -5.20 5.30 -11.93
N LEU A 35 -5.10 4.30 -11.08
CA LEU A 35 -4.34 3.09 -11.34
C LEU A 35 -5.27 1.88 -11.23
N HIS A 36 -5.18 1.00 -12.21
CA HIS A 36 -5.90 -0.26 -12.22
C HIS A 36 -4.98 -1.35 -11.66
N VAL A 37 -5.39 -1.96 -10.55
CA VAL A 37 -4.72 -3.14 -9.99
C VAL A 37 -5.48 -4.37 -10.48
N GLY A 38 -4.79 -5.35 -11.07
CA GLY A 38 -5.41 -6.52 -11.70
C GLY A 38 -5.95 -7.58 -10.72
N SER A 39 -6.31 -7.15 -9.51
CA SER A 39 -6.68 -7.95 -8.34
C SER A 39 -7.51 -7.12 -7.38
N ASP A 40 -8.26 -7.80 -6.52
CA ASP A 40 -9.14 -7.15 -5.55
C ASP A 40 -8.29 -6.53 -4.44
N ILE A 41 -8.53 -5.26 -4.15
CA ILE A 41 -7.80 -4.55 -3.09
C ILE A 41 -8.40 -4.91 -1.74
N GLN A 42 -7.58 -5.50 -0.88
CA GLN A 42 -7.97 -5.96 0.46
C GLN A 42 -7.64 -4.91 1.53
N GLY A 43 -6.58 -4.13 1.33
CA GLY A 43 -6.16 -3.12 2.29
C GLY A 43 -5.25 -2.07 1.67
N LEU A 44 -5.23 -0.88 2.28
CA LEU A 44 -4.33 0.19 1.91
C LEU A 44 -3.89 0.96 3.15
N THR A 45 -2.65 1.44 3.15
CA THR A 45 -2.13 2.33 4.20
C THR A 45 -1.14 3.33 3.60
N ASN A 46 -1.01 4.48 4.25
CA ASN A 46 0.01 5.46 3.89
C ASN A 46 1.40 4.96 4.32
N LEU A 47 2.38 5.08 3.42
CA LEU A 47 3.80 4.84 3.65
C LEU A 47 4.60 6.10 3.27
N GLY A 48 4.41 7.19 4.03
CA GLY A 48 5.11 8.45 3.81
C GLY A 48 4.80 9.08 2.45
N SER A 49 5.73 8.93 1.50
CA SER A 49 5.61 9.44 0.13
C SER A 49 4.90 8.48 -0.83
N ASP A 50 4.52 7.30 -0.36
CA ASP A 50 3.87 6.28 -1.16
C ASP A 50 2.62 5.74 -0.46
N LEU A 51 1.81 5.01 -1.22
CA LEU A 51 0.74 4.17 -0.75
C LEU A 51 1.20 2.72 -0.75
N LEU A 52 0.94 2.02 0.34
CA LEU A 52 1.06 0.57 0.39
C LEU A 52 -0.32 -0.04 0.17
N VAL A 53 -0.42 -0.99 -0.75
CA VAL A 53 -1.69 -1.61 -1.16
C VAL A 53 -1.55 -3.12 -1.12
N ALA A 54 -2.44 -3.78 -0.38
CA ALA A 54 -2.58 -5.23 -0.34
C ALA A 54 -3.67 -5.69 -1.30
N ASP A 55 -3.38 -6.73 -2.07
CA ASP A 55 -4.37 -7.41 -2.90
C ASP A 55 -4.75 -8.81 -2.34
N ASP A 56 -5.74 -9.42 -2.96
CA ASP A 56 -6.24 -10.76 -2.66
C ASP A 56 -5.33 -11.90 -3.15
N LYS A 57 -4.30 -11.57 -3.94
CA LYS A 57 -3.28 -12.49 -4.46
C LYS A 57 -2.00 -12.48 -3.63
N GLY A 58 -2.02 -11.81 -2.47
CA GLY A 58 -0.91 -11.75 -1.53
C GLY A 58 0.29 -10.92 -2.01
N TYR A 59 0.05 -9.93 -2.86
CA TYR A 59 1.01 -8.90 -3.20
C TYR A 59 0.78 -7.65 -2.34
N LEU A 60 1.89 -7.05 -1.93
CA LEU A 60 1.96 -5.72 -1.33
C LEU A 60 2.63 -4.77 -2.32
N TYR A 61 1.84 -3.94 -2.98
CA TYR A 61 2.31 -2.94 -3.92
C TYR A 61 2.70 -1.66 -3.19
N ARG A 62 3.82 -1.07 -3.60
CA ARG A 62 4.19 0.29 -3.23
C ARG A 62 3.93 1.20 -4.42
N ILE A 63 3.01 2.14 -4.24
CA ILE A 63 2.45 2.96 -5.30
C ILE A 63 2.70 4.42 -4.95
N SER A 64 3.43 5.15 -5.77
CA SER A 64 3.60 6.59 -5.60
C SER A 64 2.28 7.34 -5.75
N TRP A 65 2.19 8.53 -5.16
CA TRP A 65 0.98 9.36 -5.23
C TRP A 65 0.59 9.80 -6.66
N ASP A 66 1.52 9.70 -7.60
CA ASP A 66 1.29 9.93 -9.03
C ASP A 66 0.69 8.72 -9.77
N GLY A 67 0.47 7.60 -9.07
CA GLY A 67 -0.13 6.38 -9.61
C GLY A 67 0.88 5.38 -10.20
N ILE A 68 2.19 5.57 -9.97
CA ILE A 68 3.23 4.66 -10.45
C ILE A 68 3.46 3.52 -9.44
N ILE A 69 3.41 2.27 -9.91
CA ILE A 69 3.78 1.10 -9.10
C ILE A 69 5.29 0.91 -9.12
N HIS A 70 5.92 0.86 -7.95
CA HIS A 70 7.32 0.47 -7.80
C HIS A 70 7.44 -1.06 -7.78
N GLN A 71 7.51 -1.68 -8.96
CA GLN A 71 7.60 -3.14 -9.09
C GLN A 71 8.76 -3.76 -8.30
N HIS A 72 9.91 -3.09 -8.22
CA HIS A 72 11.09 -3.54 -7.48
C HIS A 72 10.93 -3.47 -5.94
N LEU A 73 9.94 -2.74 -5.44
CA LEU A 73 9.59 -2.63 -4.02
C LEU A 73 8.28 -3.36 -3.70
N THR A 74 7.75 -4.12 -4.66
CA THR A 74 6.55 -4.93 -4.47
C THR A 74 6.93 -6.21 -3.75
N LEU A 75 6.24 -6.50 -2.66
CA LEU A 75 6.53 -7.66 -1.82
C LEU A 75 5.49 -8.76 -2.08
N CYS A 76 5.96 -9.97 -2.35
CA CYS A 76 5.11 -11.15 -2.43
C CYS A 76 5.08 -11.84 -1.06
N LEU A 77 3.91 -11.95 -0.45
CA LEU A 77 3.78 -12.59 0.87
C LEU A 77 4.14 -14.08 0.82
N HIS A 78 3.85 -14.74 -0.31
CA HIS A 78 4.18 -16.14 -0.56
C HIS A 78 5.68 -16.44 -0.53
N THR A 79 6.54 -15.44 -0.79
CA THR A 79 7.99 -15.63 -0.77
C THR A 79 8.60 -15.41 0.62
N LEU A 80 7.81 -14.95 1.60
CA LEU A 80 8.32 -14.71 2.94
C LEU A 80 8.53 -16.04 3.67
N SER A 81 9.71 -16.19 4.28
CA SER A 81 9.97 -17.30 5.19
C SER A 81 9.19 -17.10 6.48
N TYR A 82 8.13 -17.88 6.67
CA TYR A 82 7.38 -17.87 7.92
C TYR A 82 8.17 -18.59 9.02
N THR A 83 8.35 -17.95 10.16
CA THR A 83 9.00 -18.55 11.34
C THR A 83 8.18 -19.66 11.97
N THR A 84 6.90 -19.79 11.61
CA THR A 84 6.05 -20.90 12.03
C THR A 84 5.91 -21.91 10.88
N SER A 85 6.21 -23.16 11.16
CA SER A 85 6.22 -24.31 10.24
C SER A 85 4.83 -24.73 9.71
N LEU A 86 3.84 -23.85 9.79
CA LEU A 86 2.46 -24.14 9.41
C LEU A 86 2.23 -23.85 7.92
N ASN A 87 2.73 -24.76 7.09
CA ASN A 87 2.42 -24.93 5.66
C ASN A 87 2.77 -23.73 4.76
N SER A 88 3.91 -23.85 4.09
CA SER A 88 4.41 -22.97 3.02
C SER A 88 3.56 -22.91 1.74
N ASP A 89 2.32 -23.42 1.78
CA ASP A 89 1.46 -23.66 0.61
C ASP A 89 0.05 -23.07 0.80
N ARG A 90 -0.08 -22.07 1.67
CA ARG A 90 -1.34 -21.36 1.89
C ARG A 90 -1.39 -20.14 0.96
N ASP A 91 -2.50 -20.00 0.22
CA ASP A 91 -2.90 -18.75 -0.42
C ASP A 91 -3.21 -17.71 0.68
N LEU A 92 -2.15 -17.08 1.19
CA LEU A 92 -2.23 -16.04 2.22
C LEU A 92 -2.17 -14.67 1.56
N TYR A 93 -3.18 -13.87 1.84
CA TYR A 93 -3.21 -12.46 1.49
C TYR A 93 -3.42 -11.61 2.74
N ALA A 94 -3.04 -10.35 2.68
CA ALA A 94 -3.23 -9.42 3.78
C ALA A 94 -4.66 -8.86 3.75
N LYS A 95 -5.44 -9.10 4.80
CA LYS A 95 -6.76 -8.50 5.01
C LYS A 95 -6.68 -7.11 5.62
N TYR A 96 -5.65 -6.87 6.41
CA TYR A 96 -5.39 -5.58 7.03
C TYR A 96 -3.90 -5.32 7.02
N ILE A 97 -3.54 -4.07 6.70
CA ILE A 97 -2.17 -3.60 6.72
C ILE A 97 -2.12 -2.26 7.43
N GLU A 98 -1.09 -2.08 8.25
CA GLU A 98 -0.83 -0.82 8.93
C GLU A 98 0.67 -0.58 9.00
N PHE A 99 1.09 0.60 8.55
CA PHE A 99 2.47 1.01 8.67
C PHE A 99 2.71 1.72 10.01
N SER A 100 3.70 1.25 10.77
CA SER A 100 4.15 1.89 11.99
C SER A 100 5.50 2.57 11.74
N PRO A 101 5.56 3.91 11.69
CA PRO A 101 6.81 4.65 11.54
C PRO A 101 7.79 4.40 12.69
N LEU A 102 7.27 4.15 13.89
CA LEU A 102 8.07 3.92 15.09
C LEU A 102 8.88 2.62 14.99
N LEU A 103 8.29 1.58 14.43
CA LEU A 103 8.93 0.27 14.25
C LEU A 103 9.62 0.15 12.90
N ASN A 104 9.47 1.14 12.03
CA ASN A 104 9.82 1.07 10.61
C ASN A 104 9.35 -0.25 9.98
N GLY A 105 8.09 -0.61 10.24
CA GLY A 105 7.55 -1.92 9.90
C GLY A 105 6.06 -1.88 9.56
N ILE A 106 5.60 -2.96 8.94
CA ILE A 106 4.22 -3.16 8.53
C ILE A 106 3.62 -4.26 9.40
N GLY A 107 2.61 -3.90 10.18
CA GLY A 107 1.71 -4.86 10.81
C GLY A 107 0.74 -5.41 9.78
N ILE A 108 0.57 -6.72 9.77
CA ILE A 108 -0.29 -7.43 8.80
C ILE A 108 -1.22 -8.36 9.56
N ILE A 109 -2.50 -8.39 9.18
CA ILE A 109 -3.42 -9.47 9.54
C ILE A 109 -3.72 -10.24 8.25
N PHE A 110 -3.39 -11.52 8.25
CA PHE A 110 -3.56 -12.40 7.09
C PHE A 110 -4.99 -12.93 6.98
N SER A 111 -5.31 -13.49 5.82
CA SER A 111 -6.61 -14.06 5.48
C SER A 111 -7.10 -15.15 6.45
N ASP A 112 -6.16 -15.90 7.05
CA ASP A 112 -6.42 -16.98 8.02
C ASP A 112 -6.53 -16.50 9.48
N GLY A 113 -6.47 -15.19 9.71
CA GLY A 113 -6.57 -14.57 11.03
C GLY A 113 -5.26 -14.53 11.81
N THR A 114 -4.17 -15.05 11.25
CA THR A 114 -2.84 -14.85 11.85
C THR A 114 -2.36 -13.43 11.64
N SER A 115 -1.45 -12.98 12.50
CA SER A 115 -0.83 -11.66 12.40
C SER A 115 0.66 -11.78 12.18
N GLY A 116 1.22 -10.90 11.35
CA GLY A 116 2.64 -10.77 11.08
C GLY A 116 3.14 -9.35 11.28
N LEU A 117 4.45 -9.23 11.46
CA LEU A 117 5.15 -7.96 11.44
C LEU A 117 6.30 -8.08 10.45
N ILE A 118 6.28 -7.26 9.40
CA ILE A 118 7.41 -7.12 8.49
C ILE A 118 8.21 -5.91 8.96
N ILE A 119 9.43 -6.13 9.43
CA ILE A 119 10.36 -5.07 9.79
C ILE A 119 11.36 -4.92 8.66
N CYS A 120 11.63 -3.70 8.24
CA CYS A 120 12.71 -3.42 7.30
C CYS A 120 13.83 -2.63 7.98
N GLU A 121 15.07 -2.99 7.64
CA GLU A 121 16.26 -2.26 8.09
C GLU A 121 16.31 -0.84 7.52
N THR A 122 15.63 -0.62 6.40
CA THR A 122 15.46 0.70 5.78
C THR A 122 13.99 0.95 5.44
N SER A 123 13.59 2.20 5.29
CA SER A 123 12.23 2.53 4.81
C SER A 123 12.01 2.18 3.33
N LYS A 124 13.04 1.62 2.67
CA LYS A 124 12.96 0.98 1.37
C LYS A 124 12.75 -0.51 1.63
N PHE A 125 11.54 -0.98 1.36
CA PHE A 125 11.21 -2.40 1.36
C PHE A 125 11.93 -3.06 0.18
N GLU A 126 13.23 -3.29 0.33
CA GLU A 126 14.05 -4.02 -0.64
C GLU A 126 13.93 -5.52 -0.32
N PRO A 127 13.53 -6.37 -1.28
CA PRO A 127 13.55 -7.82 -1.07
C PRO A 127 15.01 -8.27 -0.89
N GLN A 128 15.31 -8.95 0.22
CA GLN A 128 16.58 -9.65 0.44
C GLN A 128 16.46 -11.12 0.02
#